data_AF-A0A4Q3WIF2-F1
#
_entry.id   AF-A0A4Q3WIF2-F1
#
_cell.length_a   1.000
_cell.length_b   1.000
_cell.length_c   1.000
_cell.angle_alpha   90.00
_cell.angle_beta   90.00
_cell.angle_gamma   90.00
#
_symmetry.space_group_name_H-M   'P 1'
#
loop_
_entity.id
_entity.type
_entity.pdbx_description
1 polymer ?
#
loop_
_entity_poly.entity_id
_entity_poly.type
_entity_poly.pdbx_seq_one_letter_code
_entity_poly.pdbx_strand_id
1 'polypeptide(L)'
;MTETLQNPNQPQVKEPERFTGHKIHLPVFEGPLDLLLYLIRAHRYDVLDIPIRQITSQFVEYLTLMRDVEADYAGDFLVTAATLMQIKARMLLPKAESQNEELMEQDEIDPRRELVDRLLEYQRIQEAAESLRIAREARSDLFARSL
;
A
#
# COMPACT_ATOMS: atom_id res chain seq x y z
N MET A 1 -12.59 -63.04 0.72
CA MET A 1 -12.57 -62.18 -0.48
C MET A 1 -13.36 -60.92 -0.14
N THR A 2 -12.82 -59.76 0.18
CA THR A 2 -11.47 -59.17 0.18
C THR A 2 -11.47 -58.13 1.30
N GLU A 3 -10.59 -58.26 2.29
CA GLU A 3 -10.29 -57.21 3.26
C GLU A 3 -9.46 -56.14 2.54
N THR A 4 -10.02 -54.94 2.36
CA THR A 4 -9.22 -53.77 1.98
C THR A 4 -8.84 -53.05 3.26
N LEU A 5 -7.57 -53.20 3.61
CA LEU A 5 -6.87 -52.52 4.68
C LEU A 5 -7.00 -51.00 4.50
N GLN A 6 -7.70 -50.33 5.43
CA GLN A 6 -7.71 -48.87 5.51
C GLN A 6 -6.35 -48.42 6.10
N ASN A 7 -5.50 -47.89 5.23
CA ASN A 7 -4.19 -47.34 5.59
C ASN A 7 -4.35 -46.05 6.44
N PRO A 8 -3.84 -45.98 7.68
CA PRO A 8 -4.05 -44.84 8.58
C PRO A 8 -3.10 -43.65 8.36
N ASN A 9 -2.27 -43.65 7.31
CA ASN A 9 -1.21 -42.64 7.14
C ASN A 9 -1.26 -41.91 5.80
N GLN A 10 -2.42 -41.35 5.45
CA GLN A 10 -2.47 -40.28 4.45
C GLN A 10 -2.08 -38.95 5.11
N PRO A 11 -1.08 -38.21 4.60
CA PRO A 11 -0.84 -36.84 5.05
C PRO A 11 -2.12 -36.04 4.78
N GLN A 12 -2.76 -35.60 5.87
CA GLN A 12 -3.91 -34.71 5.78
C GLN A 12 -3.45 -33.41 5.15
N VAL A 13 -3.74 -33.24 3.87
CA VAL A 13 -3.64 -31.95 3.19
C VAL A 13 -4.61 -31.04 3.93
N LYS A 14 -4.08 -30.20 4.83
CA LYS A 14 -4.87 -29.14 5.45
C LYS A 14 -5.26 -28.20 4.32
N GLU A 15 -6.50 -28.32 3.87
CA GLU A 15 -7.13 -27.32 3.01
C GLU A 15 -6.90 -25.94 3.64
N PRO A 16 -6.54 -24.90 2.86
CA PRO A 16 -6.40 -23.57 3.42
C PRO A 16 -7.74 -23.19 4.05
N GLU A 17 -7.73 -22.94 5.36
CA GLU A 17 -8.91 -22.51 6.11
C GLU A 17 -9.53 -21.33 5.35
N ARG A 18 -10.68 -21.57 4.73
CA ARG A 18 -11.49 -20.49 4.17
C ARG A 18 -11.94 -19.66 5.37
N PHE A 19 -11.47 -18.42 5.45
CA PHE A 19 -11.91 -17.46 6.46
C PHE A 19 -13.42 -17.21 6.30
N THR A 20 -14.23 -18.02 6.98
CA THR A 20 -15.67 -17.84 7.07
C THR A 20 -16.00 -16.90 8.23
N GLY A 21 -16.58 -15.73 7.92
CA GLY A 21 -17.57 -15.14 8.83
C GLY A 21 -17.23 -13.83 9.56
N HIS A 22 -16.14 -13.14 9.25
CA HIS A 22 -15.99 -11.75 9.67
C HIS A 22 -16.02 -10.85 8.43
N LYS A 23 -17.02 -9.97 8.37
CA LYS A 23 -17.08 -8.86 7.42
C LYS A 23 -15.96 -7.89 7.84
N ILE A 24 -14.73 -8.20 7.49
CA ILE A 24 -13.57 -7.33 7.73
C ILE A 24 -13.92 -6.03 7.03
N HIS A 25 -14.21 -4.98 7.80
CA HIS A 25 -14.39 -3.66 7.26
C HIS A 25 -13.00 -3.20 6.86
N LEU A 26 -12.69 -3.33 5.57
CA LEU A 26 -11.51 -2.69 5.01
C LEU A 26 -11.65 -1.19 5.27
N PRO A 27 -10.61 -0.51 5.81
CA PRO A 27 -10.60 0.93 5.87
C PRO A 27 -10.93 1.49 4.48
N VAL A 28 -11.89 2.42 4.41
CA VAL A 28 -12.14 3.18 3.19
C VAL A 28 -10.98 4.18 3.07
N PHE A 29 -10.05 3.88 2.18
CA PHE A 29 -8.92 4.76 1.89
C PHE A 29 -9.31 5.77 0.82
N GLU A 30 -8.86 7.02 0.97
CA GLU A 30 -9.14 8.09 0.01
C GLU A 30 -8.27 8.01 -1.26
N GLY A 31 -7.42 6.98 -1.37
CA GLY A 31 -6.61 6.72 -2.56
C GLY A 31 -5.39 5.83 -2.28
N PRO A 32 -4.56 5.58 -3.30
CA PRO A 32 -3.41 4.68 -3.18
C PRO A 32 -2.29 5.25 -2.29
N LEU A 33 -2.10 6.58 -2.24
CA LEU A 33 -1.12 7.21 -1.37
C LEU A 33 -1.50 7.07 0.11
N ASP A 34 -2.78 7.17 0.42
CA ASP A 34 -3.29 6.98 1.79
C ASP A 34 -3.10 5.53 2.27
N LEU A 35 -3.41 4.56 1.40
CA LEU A 35 -3.10 3.16 1.65
C LEU A 35 -1.60 2.94 1.89
N LEU A 36 -0.74 3.55 1.07
CA LEU A 36 0.71 3.43 1.24
C LEU A 36 1.18 4.02 2.58
N LEU A 37 0.71 5.21 2.96
CA LEU A 37 0.99 5.81 4.26
C LEU A 37 0.50 4.93 5.41
N TYR A 38 -0.69 4.34 5.27
CA TYR A 38 -1.22 3.38 6.24
C TYR A 38 -0.28 2.17 6.40
N LEU A 39 0.15 1.54 5.30
CA LEU A 39 1.04 0.39 5.33
C LEU A 39 2.40 0.75 5.96
N ILE A 40 2.98 1.90 5.59
CA ILE A 40 4.24 2.41 6.16
C ILE A 40 4.10 2.58 7.68
N ARG A 41 3.03 3.21 8.15
CA ARG A 41 2.75 3.43 9.57
C ARG A 41 2.51 2.11 10.31
N ALA A 42 1.72 1.20 9.74
CA ALA A 42 1.39 -0.10 10.33
C ALA A 42 2.65 -0.94 10.58
N HIS A 43 3.63 -0.86 9.69
CA HIS A 43 4.90 -1.58 9.80
C HIS A 43 6.03 -0.78 10.47
N ARG A 44 5.75 0.46 10.93
CA ARG A 44 6.72 1.38 11.53
C ARG A 44 7.94 1.63 10.63
N TYR A 45 7.72 1.66 9.32
CA TYR A 45 8.77 2.04 8.38
C TYR A 45 8.98 3.56 8.40
N ASP A 46 10.21 3.99 8.16
CA ASP A 46 10.49 5.39 7.84
C ASP A 46 10.03 5.67 6.41
N VAL A 47 9.28 6.76 6.22
CA VAL A 47 8.83 7.20 4.89
C VAL A 47 10.02 7.62 4.01
N LEU A 48 11.16 7.99 4.60
CA LEU A 48 12.39 8.28 3.88
C LEU A 48 13.18 7.01 3.52
N ASP A 49 12.93 5.90 4.21
CA ASP A 49 13.60 4.62 3.97
C ASP A 49 12.61 3.46 3.84
N ILE A 50 11.76 3.55 2.82
CA ILE A 50 10.71 2.57 2.59
C ILE A 50 11.31 1.28 2.00
N PRO A 51 11.05 0.10 2.61
CA PRO A 51 11.43 -1.18 2.03
C PRO A 51 10.45 -1.55 0.90
N ILE A 52 10.79 -1.12 -0.33
CA ILE A 52 9.94 -1.24 -1.52
C ILE A 52 9.44 -2.67 -1.73
N ARG A 53 10.29 -3.69 -1.57
CA ARG A 53 9.88 -5.09 -1.77
C ARG A 53 8.67 -5.48 -0.90
N GLN A 54 8.70 -5.10 0.38
CA GLN A 54 7.68 -5.42 1.36
C GLN A 54 6.42 -4.62 1.09
N ILE A 55 6.55 -3.30 0.91
CA ILE A 55 5.42 -2.40 0.64
C ILE A 55 4.71 -2.77 -0.66
N THR A 56 5.43 -3.06 -1.75
CA THR A 56 4.82 -3.50 -3.02
C THR A 56 4.01 -4.79 -2.84
N SER A 57 4.53 -5.74 -2.06
CA SER A 57 3.84 -7.03 -1.86
C SER A 57 2.53 -6.84 -1.09
N GLN A 58 2.57 -6.06 -0.02
CA GLN A 58 1.40 -5.73 0.80
C GLN A 58 0.37 -4.90 0.04
N PHE A 59 0.82 -3.92 -0.75
CA PHE A 59 -0.07 -3.10 -1.58
C PHE A 59 -0.86 -3.96 -2.57
N VAL A 60 -0.20 -4.89 -3.26
CA VAL A 60 -0.84 -5.80 -4.20
C VAL A 60 -1.77 -6.78 -3.48
N GLU A 61 -1.38 -7.31 -2.33
CA GLU A 61 -2.25 -8.16 -1.51
C GLU A 61 -3.53 -7.43 -1.11
N TYR A 62 -3.40 -6.20 -0.60
CA TYR A 62 -4.54 -5.38 -0.24
C TYR A 62 -5.44 -5.05 -1.44
N LEU A 63 -4.83 -4.72 -2.59
CA LEU A 63 -5.55 -4.50 -3.85
C LEU A 63 -6.38 -5.73 -4.24
N THR A 64 -5.82 -6.94 -4.11
CA THR A 64 -6.55 -8.17 -4.45
C THR A 64 -7.73 -8.40 -3.53
N LEU A 65 -7.60 -8.11 -2.23
CA LEU A 65 -8.69 -8.20 -1.26
C LEU A 65 -9.81 -7.17 -1.54
N MET A 66 -9.46 -5.95 -1.96
CA MET A 66 -10.43 -4.91 -2.32
C MET A 66 -11.15 -5.20 -3.64
N ARG A 67 -10.45 -5.75 -4.64
CA ARG A 67 -11.01 -6.00 -5.98
C ARG A 67 -12.20 -6.96 -5.92
N ASP A 68 -12.16 -7.90 -4.98
CA ASP A 68 -13.25 -8.85 -4.76
C ASP A 68 -14.49 -8.19 -4.11
N VAL A 69 -14.38 -6.93 -3.66
CA VAL A 69 -15.40 -6.19 -2.92
C VAL A 69 -15.96 -5.01 -3.75
N GLU A 70 -15.13 -4.16 -4.35
CA GLU A 70 -15.55 -2.95 -5.07
C GLU A 70 -14.60 -2.61 -6.26
N ALA A 71 -15.15 -2.51 -7.48
CA ALA A 71 -14.36 -2.32 -8.72
C ALA A 71 -14.16 -0.85 -9.13
N ASP A 72 -14.91 0.08 -8.54
CA ASP A 72 -15.04 1.46 -9.05
C ASP A 72 -13.78 2.32 -8.87
N TYR A 73 -12.83 1.92 -8.02
CA TYR A 73 -11.63 2.70 -7.69
C TYR A 73 -10.32 2.17 -8.32
N ALA A 74 -10.38 1.24 -9.28
CA ALA A 74 -9.20 0.48 -9.70
C ALA A 74 -8.10 1.28 -10.43
N GLY A 75 -8.42 2.39 -11.12
CA GLY A 75 -7.48 3.08 -12.01
C GLY A 75 -6.20 3.57 -11.34
N ASP A 76 -6.32 4.44 -10.35
CA ASP A 76 -5.17 5.05 -9.66
C ASP A 76 -4.34 4.03 -8.88
N PHE A 77 -4.99 3.00 -8.35
CA PHE A 77 -4.31 1.91 -7.68
C PHE A 77 -3.51 1.03 -8.65
N LEU A 78 -4.01 0.78 -9.86
CA LEU A 78 -3.26 0.05 -10.88
C LEU A 78 -2.03 0.83 -11.34
N VAL A 79 -2.17 2.16 -11.52
CA VAL A 79 -1.03 3.03 -11.84
C VAL A 79 0.01 2.94 -10.75
N THR A 80 -0.40 3.05 -9.48
CA THR A 80 0.52 2.98 -8.33
C THR A 80 1.18 1.60 -8.20
N ALA A 81 0.43 0.52 -8.43
CA ALA A 81 0.98 -0.83 -8.45
C ALA A 81 2.06 -0.97 -9.53
N ALA A 82 1.82 -0.46 -10.74
CA ALA A 82 2.79 -0.47 -11.82
C ALA A 82 4.04 0.36 -11.46
N THR A 83 3.87 1.53 -10.85
CA THR A 83 4.98 2.35 -10.35
C THR A 83 5.80 1.60 -9.30
N LEU A 84 5.16 0.96 -8.32
CA LEU A 84 5.85 0.16 -7.31
C LEU A 84 6.61 -1.02 -7.91
N MET A 85 6.05 -1.68 -8.92
CA MET A 85 6.74 -2.76 -9.65
C MET A 85 7.95 -2.24 -10.41
N GLN A 86 7.83 -1.08 -11.07
CA GLN A 86 8.94 -0.44 -11.78
C GLN A 86 10.09 -0.07 -10.83
N ILE A 87 9.78 0.55 -9.68
CA ILE A 87 10.77 0.90 -8.66
C ILE A 87 11.45 -0.36 -8.15
N LYS A 88 10.67 -1.40 -7.79
CA LYS A 88 11.21 -2.69 -7.34
C LYS A 88 12.14 -3.31 -8.38
N ALA A 89 11.76 -3.30 -9.65
CA ALA A 89 12.60 -3.86 -10.72
C ALA A 89 13.92 -3.10 -10.84
N ARG A 90 13.89 -1.76 -10.90
CA ARG A 90 15.10 -0.93 -10.97
C ARG A 90 16.04 -1.16 -9.78
N MET A 91 15.50 -1.27 -8.57
CA MET A 91 16.31 -1.54 -7.37
C MET A 91 16.97 -2.92 -7.33
N LEU A 92 16.43 -3.89 -8.08
CA LEU A 92 16.95 -5.26 -8.12
C LEU A 92 17.91 -5.48 -9.29
N LEU A 93 17.94 -4.58 -10.28
CA LEU A 93 18.83 -4.70 -11.42
C LEU A 93 20.27 -4.31 -11.04
N PRO A 94 21.28 -5.03 -11.56
CA PRO A 94 22.67 -4.60 -11.42
C PRO A 94 22.84 -3.21 -12.05
N LYS A 95 23.56 -2.31 -11.36
CA LYS A 95 23.94 -1.03 -11.95
C LYS A 95 24.78 -1.31 -13.20
N ALA A 96 24.39 -0.73 -14.33
CA ALA A 96 25.16 -0.90 -15.55
C ALA A 96 26.42 -0.05 -15.42
N GLU A 97 27.61 -0.62 -15.65
CA GLU A 97 28.82 0.17 -15.85
C GLU A 97 28.70 0.86 -17.23
N SER A 98 27.90 1.93 -17.30
CA SER A 98 27.73 2.70 -18.52
C SER A 98 28.88 3.67 -18.69
N GLN A 99 29.53 3.67 -19.85
CA GLN A 99 30.59 4.64 -20.19
C GLN A 99 30.05 6.05 -20.50
N ASN A 100 28.74 6.25 -20.40
CA ASN A 100 28.07 7.51 -20.69
C ASN A 100 27.75 8.23 -19.37
N GLU A 101 28.28 9.45 -19.20
CA GLU A 101 28.08 10.27 -18.01
C GLU A 101 26.61 10.55 -17.69
N GLU A 102 25.76 10.77 -18.69
CA GLU A 102 24.31 11.00 -18.47
C GLU A 102 23.58 9.75 -17.95
N LEU A 103 24.01 8.56 -18.36
CA LEU A 103 23.44 7.30 -17.87
C LEU A 103 23.92 6.96 -16.45
N MET A 104 25.16 7.36 -16.11
CA MET A 104 25.69 7.21 -14.75
C MET A 104 24.95 8.11 -13.75
N GLU A 105 24.65 9.36 -14.12
CA GLU A 105 23.88 10.27 -13.26
C GLU A 105 22.45 9.75 -12.99
N GLN A 106 21.80 9.14 -13.97
CA GLN A 106 20.47 8.54 -13.79
C GLN A 106 20.48 7.33 -12.85
N ASP A 107 21.56 6.53 -12.86
CA ASP A 107 21.75 5.37 -11.98
C ASP A 107 22.14 5.74 -10.53
N GLU A 108 22.49 7.01 -10.28
CA GLU A 108 22.72 7.54 -8.94
C GLU A 108 21.45 8.02 -8.24
N ILE A 109 20.42 8.40 -8.99
CA ILE A 109 19.16 8.87 -8.40
C ILE A 109 18.42 7.70 -7.77
N ASP A 110 18.08 7.81 -6.48
CA ASP A 110 17.25 6.82 -5.78
C ASP A 110 15.91 6.67 -6.55
N PRO A 111 15.59 5.47 -7.11
CA PRO A 111 14.37 5.26 -7.89
C PRO A 111 13.11 5.45 -7.04
N ARG A 112 13.22 5.45 -5.70
CA ARG A 112 12.12 5.71 -4.77
C ARG A 112 11.77 7.19 -4.65
N ARG A 113 12.66 8.09 -5.07
CA ARG A 113 12.64 9.50 -4.65
C ARG A 113 11.32 10.20 -4.93
N GLU A 114 10.83 10.06 -6.16
CA GLU A 114 9.56 10.67 -6.59
C GLU A 114 8.37 10.17 -5.75
N LEU A 115 8.35 8.88 -5.40
CA LEU A 115 7.29 8.31 -4.57
C LEU A 115 7.35 8.88 -3.14
N VAL A 116 8.55 8.95 -2.56
CA VAL A 116 8.75 9.52 -1.22
C VAL A 116 8.30 10.98 -1.17
N ASP A 117 8.68 11.78 -2.16
CA ASP A 117 8.31 13.20 -2.23
C ASP A 117 6.78 13.36 -2.31
N ARG A 118 6.10 12.52 -3.11
CA ARG A 118 4.62 12.51 -3.18
C ARG A 118 3.96 12.10 -1.86
N LEU A 119 4.50 11.10 -1.17
CA LEU A 119 3.97 10.65 0.13
C LEU A 119 4.10 11.74 1.20
N LEU A 120 5.25 12.42 1.24
CA LEU A 120 5.47 13.54 2.15
C LEU A 120 4.52 14.71 1.87
N GLU A 121 4.32 15.05 0.60
CA GLU A 121 3.41 16.13 0.23
C GLU A 121 1.96 15.78 0.58
N TYR A 122 1.53 14.56 0.28
CA TYR A 122 0.20 14.09 0.65
C TYR A 122 -0.01 14.10 2.17
N GLN A 123 0.99 13.67 2.95
CA GLN A 123 0.94 13.74 4.41
C GLN A 123 0.76 15.18 4.91
N ARG A 124 1.48 16.16 4.36
CA ARG A 124 1.33 17.58 4.73
C ARG A 124 -0.06 18.09 4.45
N ILE A 125 -0.63 17.70 3.31
CA ILE A 125 -2.00 18.06 2.94
C ILE A 125 -3.00 17.45 3.92
N GLN A 126 -2.83 16.18 4.31
CA GLN A 126 -3.67 15.54 5.33
C GLN A 126 -3.60 16.27 6.67
N GLU A 127 -2.39 16.63 7.13
CA GLU A 127 -2.19 17.38 8.37
C GLU A 127 -2.85 18.77 8.30
N ALA A 128 -2.70 19.47 7.18
CA ALA A 128 -3.34 20.77 6.97
C ALA A 128 -4.87 20.65 6.93
N ALA A 129 -5.42 19.65 6.24
CA ALA A 129 -6.86 19.39 6.18
C ALA A 129 -7.42 19.08 7.57
N GLU A 130 -6.72 18.28 8.37
CA GLU A 130 -7.10 17.97 9.75
C GLU A 130 -7.08 19.21 10.64
N SER A 131 -6.05 20.05 10.52
CA SER A 131 -5.97 21.32 11.26
C SER A 131 -7.15 22.25 10.93
N LEU A 132 -7.56 22.29 9.66
CA LEU A 132 -8.70 23.07 9.19
C LEU A 132 -10.03 22.48 9.69
N ARG A 133 -10.15 21.15 9.73
CA ARG A 133 -11.31 20.44 10.28
C ARG A 133 -11.51 20.80 11.75
N ILE A 134 -10.45 20.71 12.55
CA ILE A 134 -10.47 21.07 13.98
C ILE A 134 -10.87 22.55 14.16
N ALA A 135 -10.28 23.46 13.38
CA ALA A 135 -10.61 24.89 13.44
C ALA A 135 -12.08 25.17 13.06
N ARG A 136 -12.61 24.45 12.07
CA ARG A 136 -14.02 24.53 11.66
C ARG A 136 -14.95 24.07 12.78
N GLU A 137 -14.63 22.95 13.43
CA GLU A 137 -15.41 22.39 14.55
C GLU A 137 -15.42 23.35 15.75
N ALA A 138 -14.27 23.88 16.14
CA ALA A 138 -14.18 24.89 17.19
C ALA A 138 -15.02 26.15 16.87
N ARG A 139 -15.14 26.51 15.59
CA ARG A 139 -15.97 27.65 15.15
C ARG A 139 -17.46 27.30 15.07
N SER A 140 -17.85 26.05 14.77
CA SER A 140 -19.26 25.66 14.73
C SER A 140 -19.93 25.72 16.10
N ASP A 141 -19.15 25.60 17.18
CA ASP A 141 -19.64 25.74 18.56
C ASP A 141 -19.94 27.20 18.94
N LEU A 142 -19.52 28.16 18.10
CA LEU A 142 -19.80 29.58 18.28
C LEU A 142 -21.00 30.00 17.42
N PHE A 143 -22.21 29.90 17.98
CA PHE A 143 -23.40 30.46 17.34
C PHE A 143 -23.35 31.99 17.38
N ALA A 144 -23.22 32.63 16.22
CA ALA A 144 -23.39 34.07 16.11
C ALA A 144 -24.83 34.45 16.48
N ARG A 145 -25.02 35.29 17.49
CA ARG A 145 -26.32 35.91 17.77
C ARG A 145 -26.68 36.80 16.57
N SER A 146 -27.69 36.41 15.82
CA SER A 146 -28.31 37.29 14.83
C SER A 146 -28.93 38.49 15.55
N LEU A 147 -28.51 39.70 15.18
CA LEU A 147 -29.19 40.96 15.51
C LEU A 147 -30.38 41.18 14.59
#